data_AF-G0AI81-F1
#
_entry.id   AF-G0AI81-F1
#
_cell.length_a   1.000
_cell.length_b   1.000
_cell.length_c   1.000
_cell.angle_alpha   90.00
_cell.angle_beta   90.00
_cell.angle_gamma   90.00
#
_symmetry.space_group_name_H-M   'P 1'
#
loop_
_entity.id
_entity.type
_entity.pdbx_description
1 polymer ?
#
loop_
_entity_poly.entity_id
_entity_poly.type
_entity_poly.pdbx_seq_one_letter_code
_entity_poly.pdbx_strand_id
1 'polypeptide(L)'
;MRYTKFLITAIVAAFYILALVVDRAAGVLYALLLLISLILLVGRKYPADNSFAQLVKDYWPLGLAMCAPLIAVFANQAASGNFLGRTYDPPFRLAMFVLVFWIVSFLPIRYMKHVQWAIVIGAFLSAIKIYILTDGGASRYGTDFIPIIIFAEMALLLGLFSVFSIAWNKPGNKLAIFIKFAALCAGLYVAYLSQSRGVWLTIPVFIILAFLITKNIPTSYKLSVIVFFVILIGGVSHYGQIVKERVSVAESDMTQYSGGENVDTSLGIRLQLWRGSWVLFTEHPVFGVGVEGFPKALEGLAERNIITPVAATYPHSHNEVLFMMSRLGLFGLFALLALYFVPAYYFLRDIQNRDHEIRYTAGMGVALCLGFVVLGLVDVVFLWWEIYPYYVLSIAFFLTYIMKSKKLLKEDPPLHS
;
A
#
# COMPACT_ATOMS: atom_id res chain seq x y z
N MET A 1 -5.56 31.70 -7.29
CA MET A 1 -5.37 30.22 -7.32
C MET A 1 -3.92 29.74 -7.33
N ARG A 2 -2.92 30.56 -7.72
CA ARG A 2 -1.50 30.14 -7.70
C ARG A 2 -1.03 29.67 -6.31
N TYR A 3 -1.31 30.44 -5.26
CA TYR A 3 -0.97 30.08 -3.87
C TYR A 3 -1.65 28.79 -3.41
N THR A 4 -2.92 28.58 -3.76
CA THR A 4 -3.65 27.33 -3.46
C THR A 4 -2.98 26.12 -4.09
N LYS A 5 -2.59 26.20 -5.38
CA LYS A 5 -1.88 25.11 -6.07
C LYS A 5 -0.54 24.79 -5.40
N PHE A 6 0.20 25.82 -4.98
CA PHE A 6 1.45 25.65 -4.26
C PHE A 6 1.23 24.99 -2.89
N LEU A 7 0.23 25.43 -2.13
CA LEU A 7 -0.13 24.85 -0.83
C LEU A 7 -0.49 23.36 -0.96
N ILE A 8 -1.35 23.00 -1.91
CA ILE A 8 -1.71 21.59 -2.15
C ILE A 8 -0.46 20.77 -2.50
N THR A 9 0.43 21.32 -3.35
CA THR A 9 1.70 20.65 -3.70
C THR A 9 2.58 20.44 -2.47
N ALA A 10 2.70 21.46 -1.62
CA ALA A 10 3.49 21.40 -0.41
C ALA A 10 2.94 20.35 0.58
N ILE A 11 1.61 20.25 0.71
CA ILE A 11 0.98 19.23 1.56
C ILE A 11 1.23 17.82 1.01
N VAL A 12 1.07 17.61 -0.30
CA VAL A 12 1.36 16.31 -0.93
C VAL A 12 2.85 15.95 -0.81
N ALA A 13 3.76 16.91 -0.99
CA ALA A 13 5.19 16.70 -0.79
C ALA A 13 5.50 16.36 0.68
N ALA A 14 4.96 17.13 1.63
CA ALA A 14 5.10 16.86 3.06
C ALA A 14 4.58 15.46 3.42
N PHE A 15 3.50 15.01 2.76
CA PHE A 15 2.93 13.69 2.98
C PHE A 15 3.95 12.59 2.67
N TYR A 16 4.53 12.59 1.46
CA TYR A 16 5.52 11.57 1.10
C TYR A 16 6.82 11.64 1.91
N ILE A 17 7.16 12.80 2.48
CA ILE A 17 8.34 12.97 3.35
C ILE A 17 8.06 12.44 4.77
N LEU A 18 6.90 12.75 5.34
CA LEU A 18 6.63 12.63 6.77
C LEU A 18 5.73 11.45 7.15
N ALA A 19 4.87 10.95 6.25
CA ALA A 19 3.81 9.99 6.59
C ALA A 19 4.31 8.71 7.27
N LEU A 20 5.52 8.24 6.95
CA LEU A 20 6.11 7.04 7.56
C LEU A 20 7.03 7.38 8.75
N VAL A 21 7.44 8.63 8.88
CA VAL A 21 8.51 9.06 9.79
C VAL A 21 7.94 9.63 11.07
N VAL A 22 6.91 10.46 10.97
CA VAL A 22 6.32 11.22 12.07
C VAL A 22 4.92 10.70 12.38
N ASP A 23 4.67 10.36 13.64
CA ASP A 23 3.35 9.88 14.10
C ASP A 23 2.24 10.89 13.75
N ARG A 24 1.08 10.39 13.34
CA ARG A 24 -0.12 11.14 12.91
C ARG A 24 0.06 12.07 11.71
N ALA A 25 1.27 12.18 11.13
CA ALA A 25 1.52 13.11 10.03
C ALA A 25 0.68 12.77 8.79
N ALA A 26 0.51 11.49 8.46
CA ALA A 26 -0.30 11.10 7.30
C ALA A 26 -1.77 11.48 7.53
N GLY A 27 -2.32 11.18 8.71
CA GLY A 27 -3.67 11.60 9.12
C GLY A 27 -3.89 13.12 9.06
N VAL A 28 -2.99 13.93 9.63
CA VAL A 28 -3.10 15.40 9.66
C VAL A 28 -3.03 15.99 8.25
N LEU A 29 -2.05 15.59 7.44
CA LEU A 29 -1.89 16.10 6.08
C LEU A 29 -3.07 15.69 5.19
N TYR A 30 -3.60 14.49 5.38
CA TYR A 30 -4.82 14.03 4.72
C TYR A 30 -6.03 14.87 5.10
N ALA A 31 -6.23 15.13 6.39
CA ALA A 31 -7.32 15.98 6.87
C ALA A 31 -7.22 17.42 6.32
N LEU A 32 -6.01 17.98 6.21
CA LEU A 32 -5.79 19.28 5.57
C LEU A 32 -6.19 19.27 4.09
N LEU A 33 -5.85 18.22 3.34
CA LEU A 33 -6.29 18.06 1.94
C LEU A 33 -7.82 18.01 1.85
N LEU A 34 -8.47 17.26 2.74
CA LEU A 34 -9.93 17.19 2.80
C LEU A 34 -10.56 18.55 3.13
N LEU A 35 -10.04 19.25 4.14
CA LEU A 35 -10.55 20.57 4.53
C LEU A 35 -10.46 21.56 3.37
N ILE A 36 -9.31 21.63 2.70
CA ILE A 36 -9.12 22.51 1.53
C ILE A 36 -10.06 22.09 0.39
N SER A 37 -10.24 20.79 0.16
CA SER A 37 -11.18 20.30 -0.85
C SER A 37 -12.61 20.77 -0.57
N LEU A 38 -13.08 20.70 0.67
CA LEU A 38 -14.42 21.16 1.03
C LEU A 38 -14.56 22.68 0.88
N ILE A 39 -13.57 23.45 1.32
CA ILE A 39 -13.55 24.92 1.17
C ILE A 39 -13.64 25.32 -0.31
N LEU A 40 -12.87 24.68 -1.19
CA LEU A 40 -12.90 24.98 -2.63
C LEU A 40 -14.20 24.53 -3.29
N LEU A 41 -14.79 23.41 -2.85
CA LEU A 41 -16.05 22.90 -3.37
C LEU A 41 -17.20 23.85 -3.04
N VAL A 42 -17.31 24.28 -1.77
CA VAL A 42 -18.30 25.28 -1.31
C VAL A 42 -18.07 26.62 -2.00
N GLY A 43 -16.81 27.03 -2.16
CA GLY A 43 -16.41 28.24 -2.88
C GLY A 43 -16.59 28.16 -4.41
N ARG A 44 -17.14 27.05 -4.94
CA ARG A 44 -17.37 26.78 -6.38
C ARG A 44 -16.13 27.06 -7.24
N LYS A 45 -14.94 26.78 -6.70
CA LYS A 45 -13.68 26.85 -7.44
C LYS A 45 -13.44 25.50 -8.09
N TYR A 46 -13.21 25.50 -9.40
CA TYR A 46 -12.97 24.28 -10.16
C TYR A 46 -11.56 24.29 -10.76
N PRO A 47 -10.94 23.11 -10.90
CA PRO A 47 -9.73 22.98 -11.71
C PRO A 47 -10.08 23.28 -13.17
N ALA A 48 -9.09 23.71 -13.96
CA ALA A 48 -9.30 24.14 -15.34
C ALA A 48 -9.89 23.04 -16.24
N ASP A 49 -9.72 21.78 -15.85
CA ASP A 49 -9.96 20.64 -16.72
C ASP A 49 -11.35 20.00 -16.53
N ASN A 50 -11.84 19.86 -15.28
CA ASN A 50 -13.06 19.09 -14.99
C ASN A 50 -13.80 19.63 -13.75
N SER A 51 -15.13 19.64 -13.77
CA SER A 51 -15.93 19.87 -12.56
C SER A 51 -15.86 18.66 -11.60
N PHE A 52 -16.19 18.87 -10.33
CA PHE A 52 -16.29 17.78 -9.35
C PHE A 52 -17.27 16.68 -9.82
N ALA A 53 -18.44 17.09 -10.32
CA ALA A 53 -19.45 16.15 -10.82
C ALA A 53 -18.97 15.33 -12.01
N GLN A 54 -18.19 15.93 -12.92
CA GLN A 54 -17.62 15.22 -14.06
C GLN A 54 -16.60 14.18 -13.61
N LEU A 55 -15.72 14.53 -12.66
CA LEU A 55 -14.76 13.57 -12.08
C LEU A 55 -15.47 12.38 -11.40
N VAL A 56 -16.51 12.65 -10.62
CA VAL A 56 -17.34 11.61 -9.99
C VAL A 56 -17.95 10.70 -11.05
N LYS A 57 -18.50 11.27 -12.12
CA LYS A 57 -19.12 10.52 -13.21
C LYS A 57 -18.12 9.64 -13.95
N ASP A 58 -16.94 10.15 -14.26
CA ASP A 58 -15.93 9.42 -15.04
C ASP A 58 -15.24 8.30 -14.24
N TYR A 59 -15.15 8.47 -12.91
CA TYR A 59 -14.46 7.55 -12.00
C TYR A 59 -15.37 6.94 -10.95
N TRP A 60 -16.68 6.86 -11.22
CA TRP A 60 -17.65 6.29 -10.29
C TRP A 60 -17.33 4.85 -9.85
N PRO A 61 -16.76 3.94 -10.69
CA PRO A 61 -16.42 2.59 -10.23
C PRO A 61 -15.31 2.62 -9.18
N LEU A 62 -14.35 3.54 -9.33
CA LEU A 62 -13.25 3.73 -8.38
C LEU A 62 -13.77 4.34 -7.07
N GLY A 63 -14.67 5.34 -7.16
CA GLY A 63 -15.35 5.89 -5.99
C GLY A 63 -16.16 4.83 -5.23
N LEU A 64 -16.91 3.99 -5.95
CA LEU A 64 -17.67 2.89 -5.35
C LEU A 64 -16.76 1.86 -4.69
N ALA A 65 -15.66 1.47 -5.34
CA ALA A 65 -14.68 0.55 -4.75
C ALA A 65 -14.10 1.09 -3.43
N MET A 66 -13.80 2.38 -3.37
CA MET A 66 -13.30 3.04 -2.16
C MET A 66 -14.36 3.17 -1.05
N CYS A 67 -15.65 3.24 -1.41
CA CYS A 67 -16.76 3.19 -0.47
C CYS A 67 -17.12 1.76 -0.03
N ALA A 68 -16.67 0.72 -0.73
CA ALA A 68 -17.11 -0.65 -0.49
C ALA A 68 -16.86 -1.15 0.95
N PRO A 69 -15.73 -0.84 1.62
CA PRO A 69 -15.54 -1.21 3.03
C PRO A 69 -16.55 -0.55 3.96
N LEU A 70 -16.94 0.70 3.69
CA LEU A 70 -17.96 1.41 4.46
C LEU A 70 -19.33 0.74 4.30
N ILE A 71 -19.66 0.34 3.07
CA ILE A 71 -20.88 -0.41 2.75
C ILE A 71 -20.88 -1.77 3.45
N ALA A 72 -19.75 -2.46 3.49
CA ALA A 72 -19.63 -3.76 4.17
C ALA A 72 -19.86 -3.65 5.68
N VAL A 73 -19.26 -2.64 6.33
CA VAL A 73 -19.51 -2.36 7.76
C VAL A 73 -20.98 -2.01 8.00
N PHE A 74 -21.58 -1.18 7.13
CA PHE A 74 -23.00 -0.85 7.23
C PHE A 74 -23.90 -2.07 7.07
N ALA A 75 -23.64 -2.94 6.09
CA ALA A 75 -24.40 -4.16 5.88
C ALA A 75 -24.38 -5.08 7.10
N ASN A 76 -23.21 -5.28 7.72
CA ASN A 76 -23.07 -6.05 8.94
C ASN A 76 -23.85 -5.44 10.12
N GLN A 77 -23.77 -4.12 10.33
CA GLN A 77 -24.49 -3.46 11.44
C GLN A 77 -25.99 -3.41 11.23
N ALA A 78 -26.45 -3.21 9.98
CA ALA A 78 -27.86 -3.26 9.64
C ALA A 78 -28.44 -4.67 9.88
N ALA A 79 -27.68 -5.72 9.55
CA ALA A 79 -28.10 -7.10 9.80
C ALA A 79 -28.09 -7.49 11.29
N SER A 80 -27.14 -6.97 12.06
CA SER A 80 -27.03 -7.27 13.50
C SER A 80 -27.92 -6.38 14.39
N GLY A 81 -28.47 -5.29 13.85
CA GLY A 81 -29.22 -4.28 14.62
C GLY A 81 -28.37 -3.43 15.56
N ASN A 82 -27.04 -3.64 15.57
CA ASN A 82 -26.12 -2.98 16.50
C ASN A 82 -25.26 -1.96 15.76
N PHE A 83 -25.66 -0.69 15.86
CA PHE A 83 -24.92 0.41 15.24
C PHE A 83 -23.82 0.94 16.17
N LEU A 84 -22.58 0.97 15.67
CA LEU A 84 -21.44 1.47 16.41
C LEU A 84 -20.62 2.42 15.54
N GLY A 85 -20.63 3.72 15.88
CA GLY A 85 -20.00 4.77 15.08
C GLY A 85 -18.50 4.58 14.85
N ARG A 86 -17.76 4.06 15.84
CA ARG A 86 -16.28 3.95 15.78
C ARG A 86 -15.79 3.04 14.65
N THR A 87 -16.58 2.05 14.24
CA THR A 87 -16.19 1.10 13.19
C THR A 87 -16.20 1.72 11.80
N TYR A 88 -16.83 2.89 11.64
CA TYR A 88 -16.89 3.63 10.38
C TYR A 88 -15.67 4.54 10.16
N ASP A 89 -14.91 4.91 11.19
CA ASP A 89 -13.80 5.87 11.04
C ASP A 89 -12.72 5.39 10.04
N PRO A 90 -12.18 4.16 10.13
CA PRO A 90 -11.20 3.69 9.15
C PRO A 90 -11.73 3.64 7.69
N PRO A 91 -12.87 2.99 7.38
CA PRO A 91 -13.38 2.95 6.00
C PRO A 91 -13.85 4.31 5.48
N PHE A 92 -14.24 5.24 6.35
CA PHE A 92 -14.59 6.60 5.93
C PHE A 92 -13.41 7.33 5.30
N ARG A 93 -12.18 7.06 5.75
CA ARG A 93 -10.97 7.59 5.11
C ARG A 93 -10.82 7.14 3.67
N LEU A 94 -11.26 5.93 3.32
CA LEU A 94 -11.30 5.47 1.92
C LEU A 94 -12.45 6.13 1.16
N ALA A 95 -13.65 6.20 1.76
CA ALA A 95 -14.83 6.80 1.15
C ALA A 95 -14.61 8.27 0.72
N MET A 96 -13.74 9.00 1.41
CA MET A 96 -13.34 10.36 1.04
C MET A 96 -12.39 10.45 -0.17
N PHE A 97 -12.07 9.33 -0.83
CA PHE A 97 -11.17 9.25 -2.00
C PHE A 97 -11.51 10.29 -3.08
N VAL A 98 -12.79 10.45 -3.41
CA VAL A 98 -13.22 11.34 -4.49
C VAL A 98 -12.83 12.81 -4.22
N LEU A 99 -12.90 13.24 -2.96
CA LEU A 99 -12.48 14.59 -2.56
C LEU A 99 -10.97 14.77 -2.70
N VAL A 100 -10.20 13.76 -2.31
CA VAL A 100 -8.73 13.75 -2.47
C VAL A 100 -8.34 13.73 -3.95
N PHE A 101 -9.00 12.90 -4.74
CA PHE A 101 -8.78 12.84 -6.18
C PHE A 101 -9.09 14.19 -6.85
N TRP A 102 -10.19 14.83 -6.44
CA TRP A 102 -10.54 16.14 -6.94
C TRP A 102 -9.54 17.23 -6.54
N ILE A 103 -9.12 17.30 -5.28
CA ILE A 103 -8.15 18.34 -4.86
C ILE A 103 -6.78 18.18 -5.54
N VAL A 104 -6.34 16.94 -5.76
CA VAL A 104 -5.09 16.65 -6.48
C VAL A 104 -5.19 17.07 -7.95
N SER A 105 -6.38 17.05 -8.57
CA SER A 105 -6.58 17.51 -9.95
C SER A 105 -6.32 19.01 -10.18
N PHE A 106 -6.23 19.81 -9.11
CA PHE A 106 -5.80 21.22 -9.18
C PHE A 106 -4.30 21.37 -9.49
N LEU A 107 -3.50 20.34 -9.23
CA LEU A 107 -2.06 20.39 -9.41
C LEU A 107 -1.70 20.44 -10.90
N PRO A 108 -0.91 21.43 -11.34
CA PRO A 108 -0.37 21.42 -12.69
C PRO A 108 0.70 20.31 -12.79
N ILE A 109 0.82 19.68 -13.95
CA ILE A 109 1.77 18.56 -14.16
C ILE A 109 3.20 18.92 -13.75
N ARG A 110 3.62 20.17 -14.00
CA ARG A 110 4.94 20.70 -13.62
C ARG A 110 5.19 20.58 -12.12
N TYR A 111 4.19 20.86 -11.28
CA TYR A 111 4.32 20.76 -9.82
C TYR A 111 4.30 19.30 -9.37
N MET A 112 3.48 18.46 -10.00
CA MET A 112 3.47 17.02 -9.72
C MET A 112 4.83 16.38 -9.98
N LYS A 113 5.52 16.78 -11.07
CA LYS A 113 6.89 16.31 -11.34
C LYS A 113 7.88 16.66 -10.22
N HIS A 114 7.66 17.72 -9.43
CA HIS A 114 8.55 18.05 -8.31
C HIS A 114 8.34 17.15 -7.07
N VAL A 115 7.16 16.53 -6.92
CA VAL A 115 6.84 15.62 -5.79
C VAL A 115 7.75 14.39 -5.77
N GLN A 116 8.36 14.01 -6.89
CA GLN A 116 9.33 12.91 -6.93
C GLN A 116 10.47 13.07 -5.91
N TRP A 117 10.88 14.29 -5.60
CA TRP A 117 11.96 14.54 -4.64
C TRP A 117 11.48 14.33 -3.20
N ALA A 118 10.20 14.58 -2.91
CA ALA A 118 9.60 14.23 -1.64
C ALA A 118 9.56 12.71 -1.43
N ILE A 119 9.26 11.94 -2.49
CA ILE A 119 9.31 10.46 -2.48
C ILE A 119 10.74 9.97 -2.18
N VAL A 120 11.75 10.55 -2.86
CA VAL A 120 13.17 10.24 -2.63
C VAL A 120 13.58 10.54 -1.18
N ILE A 121 13.26 11.72 -0.66
CA ILE A 121 13.58 12.12 0.72
C ILE A 121 12.87 11.18 1.71
N GLY A 122 11.60 10.86 1.48
CA GLY A 122 10.83 9.93 2.30
C GLY A 122 11.48 8.54 2.39
N ALA A 123 12.02 8.02 1.28
CA ALA A 123 12.74 6.75 1.28
C ALA A 123 13.99 6.78 2.18
N PHE A 124 14.80 7.85 2.08
CA PHE A 124 15.99 8.01 2.93
C PHE A 124 15.64 8.20 4.41
N LEU A 125 14.64 9.04 4.72
CA LEU A 125 14.21 9.22 6.10
C LEU A 125 13.65 7.94 6.70
N SER A 126 12.97 7.12 5.88
CA SER A 126 12.50 5.80 6.32
C SER A 126 13.66 4.86 6.65
N ALA A 127 14.73 4.87 5.85
CA ALA A 127 15.95 4.12 6.13
C ALA A 127 16.66 4.58 7.42
N ILE A 128 16.75 5.89 7.64
CA ILE A 128 17.30 6.44 8.88
C ILE A 128 16.46 6.01 10.09
N LYS A 129 15.13 6.13 9.99
CA LYS A 129 14.22 5.76 11.08
C LYS A 129 14.36 4.28 11.46
N ILE A 130 14.31 3.36 10.49
CA ILE A 130 14.42 1.93 10.82
C ILE A 130 15.80 1.58 11.36
N TYR A 131 16.87 2.22 10.88
CA TYR A 131 18.20 2.03 11.43
C TYR A 131 18.24 2.34 12.93
N ILE A 132 17.67 3.49 13.33
CA ILE A 132 17.58 3.90 14.74
C ILE A 132 16.72 2.91 15.54
N LEU A 133 15.53 2.55 15.03
CA LEU A 133 14.60 1.67 15.74
C LEU A 133 15.07 0.22 15.89
N THR A 134 16.00 -0.22 15.04
CA THR A 134 16.53 -1.59 15.05
C THR A 134 17.96 -1.68 15.56
N ASP A 135 18.56 -0.54 15.96
CA ASP A 135 19.99 -0.43 16.28
C ASP A 135 20.87 -1.06 15.18
N GLY A 136 20.64 -0.63 13.94
CA GLY A 136 21.31 -1.18 12.76
C GLY A 136 20.98 -2.64 12.44
N GLY A 137 19.90 -3.19 13.01
CA GLY A 137 19.44 -4.56 12.81
C GLY A 137 19.78 -5.52 13.95
N ALA A 138 20.40 -5.03 15.04
CA ALA A 138 20.68 -5.83 16.24
C ALA A 138 19.40 -6.23 16.98
N SER A 139 18.34 -5.45 16.86
CA SER A 139 17.02 -5.77 17.44
C SER A 139 15.90 -5.61 16.41
N ARG A 140 14.85 -6.40 16.57
CA ARG A 140 13.63 -6.29 15.77
C ARG A 140 12.50 -5.76 16.65
N TYR A 141 12.06 -4.54 16.42
CA TYR A 141 10.88 -4.01 17.10
C TYR A 141 9.60 -4.62 16.53
N GLY A 142 8.57 -4.76 17.37
CA GLY A 142 7.25 -5.25 16.94
C GLY A 142 6.47 -4.18 16.18
N THR A 143 6.15 -3.10 16.88
CA THR A 143 5.31 -2.01 16.37
C THR A 143 5.77 -0.67 16.98
N ASP A 144 5.85 0.37 16.15
CA ASP A 144 5.94 1.77 16.55
C ASP A 144 4.52 2.38 16.41
N PHE A 145 4.31 3.45 15.64
CA PHE A 145 2.96 3.85 15.21
C PHE A 145 2.51 3.15 13.90
N ILE A 146 3.44 2.48 13.20
CA ILE A 146 3.17 1.56 12.08
C ILE A 146 3.93 0.26 12.37
N PRO A 147 3.33 -0.94 12.17
CA PRO A 147 4.05 -2.19 12.29
C PRO A 147 5.22 -2.27 11.33
N ILE A 148 6.33 -2.87 11.78
CA ILE A 148 7.60 -2.90 11.04
C ILE A 148 7.46 -3.45 9.61
N ILE A 149 6.57 -4.43 9.41
CA ILE A 149 6.31 -5.06 8.11
C ILE A 149 5.64 -4.11 7.12
N ILE A 150 4.61 -3.37 7.55
CA ILE A 150 3.89 -2.41 6.72
C ILE A 150 4.78 -1.20 6.44
N PHE A 151 5.49 -0.70 7.46
CA PHE A 151 6.45 0.38 7.30
C PHE A 151 7.50 0.03 6.24
N ALA A 152 8.05 -1.18 6.30
CA ALA A 152 9.08 -1.62 5.37
C ALA A 152 8.57 -1.79 3.93
N GLU A 153 7.35 -2.30 3.75
CA GLU A 153 6.71 -2.35 2.42
C GLU A 153 6.49 -0.94 1.85
N MET A 154 6.00 0.02 2.66
CA MET A 154 5.78 1.39 2.18
C MET A 154 7.10 2.11 1.84
N ALA A 155 8.16 1.88 2.62
CA ALA A 155 9.50 2.41 2.32
C ALA A 155 10.10 1.80 1.04
N LEU A 156 9.90 0.50 0.81
CA LEU A 156 10.30 -0.17 -0.42
C LEU A 156 9.56 0.40 -1.64
N LEU A 157 8.25 0.66 -1.52
CA LEU A 157 7.46 1.34 -2.55
C LEU A 157 7.97 2.76 -2.83
N LEU A 158 8.34 3.55 -1.80
CA LEU A 158 8.96 4.87 -2.01
C LEU A 158 10.26 4.77 -2.81
N GLY A 159 11.11 3.77 -2.51
CA GLY A 159 12.32 3.49 -3.28
C GLY A 159 12.02 3.13 -4.74
N LEU A 160 11.03 2.28 -4.97
CA LEU A 160 10.59 1.88 -6.31
C LEU A 160 10.00 3.05 -7.11
N PHE A 161 9.13 3.85 -6.49
CA PHE A 161 8.56 5.06 -7.07
C PHE A 161 9.65 6.07 -7.41
N SER A 162 10.70 6.18 -6.59
CA SER A 162 11.85 7.02 -6.87
C SER A 162 12.51 6.62 -8.19
N VAL A 163 12.77 5.33 -8.44
CA VAL A 163 13.34 4.87 -9.71
C VAL A 163 12.37 5.04 -10.88
N PHE A 164 11.10 4.68 -10.72
CA PHE A 164 10.12 4.86 -11.81
C PHE A 164 9.90 6.33 -12.17
N SER A 165 10.09 7.25 -11.22
CA SER A 165 9.99 8.69 -11.48
C SER A 165 11.14 9.23 -12.34
N ILE A 166 12.18 8.43 -12.66
CA ILE A 166 13.20 8.80 -13.66
C ILE A 166 12.54 9.21 -14.98
N ALA A 167 11.41 8.58 -15.32
CA ALA A 167 10.59 8.96 -16.48
C ALA A 167 10.19 10.45 -16.49
N TRP A 168 10.04 11.09 -15.33
CA TRP A 168 9.65 12.51 -15.22
C TRP A 168 10.83 13.47 -15.29
N ASN A 169 12.07 12.98 -15.34
CA ASN A 169 13.27 13.81 -15.38
C ASN A 169 13.58 14.26 -16.80
N LYS A 170 14.29 15.39 -16.90
CA LYS A 170 14.96 15.75 -18.15
C LYS A 170 16.00 14.67 -18.51
N PRO A 171 16.12 14.26 -19.79
CA PRO A 171 17.11 13.31 -20.24
C PRO A 171 18.54 13.72 -19.84
N GLY A 172 19.38 12.74 -19.50
CA GLY A 172 20.82 12.95 -19.27
C GLY A 172 21.24 13.41 -17.87
N ASN A 173 20.32 13.67 -16.93
CA ASN A 173 20.69 14.02 -15.55
C ASN A 173 21.15 12.79 -14.73
N LYS A 174 22.44 12.44 -14.89
CA LYS A 174 23.06 11.27 -14.23
C LYS A 174 23.00 11.34 -12.70
N LEU A 175 23.15 12.53 -12.12
CA LEU A 175 23.08 12.72 -10.67
C LEU A 175 21.68 12.40 -10.13
N ALA A 176 20.64 12.88 -10.80
CA ALA A 176 19.26 12.58 -10.39
C ALA A 176 18.93 11.09 -10.52
N ILE A 177 19.46 10.41 -11.53
CA ILE A 177 19.34 8.95 -11.68
C ILE A 177 20.03 8.24 -10.52
N PHE A 178 21.28 8.61 -10.22
CA PHE A 178 22.06 8.03 -9.12
C PHE A 178 21.33 8.16 -7.78
N ILE A 179 20.84 9.36 -7.42
CA ILE A 179 20.12 9.59 -6.16
C ILE A 179 18.85 8.71 -6.07
N LYS A 180 18.14 8.52 -7.18
CA LYS A 180 16.91 7.69 -7.20
C LYS A 180 17.20 6.20 -7.04
N PHE A 181 18.30 5.70 -7.62
CA PHE A 181 18.76 4.34 -7.35
C PHE A 181 19.24 4.19 -5.90
N ALA A 182 19.91 5.20 -5.34
CA ALA A 182 20.27 5.21 -3.92
C ALA A 182 19.01 5.19 -3.01
N ALA A 183 17.92 5.85 -3.39
CA ALA A 183 16.64 5.75 -2.69
C ALA A 183 16.00 4.35 -2.80
N LEU A 184 16.12 3.65 -3.93
CA LEU A 184 15.72 2.24 -4.03
C LEU A 184 16.57 1.35 -3.10
N CYS A 185 17.89 1.57 -3.06
CA CYS A 185 18.77 0.86 -2.13
C CYS A 185 18.39 1.15 -0.67
N ALA A 186 17.98 2.38 -0.34
CA ALA A 186 17.46 2.72 0.99
C ALA A 186 16.18 1.94 1.33
N GLY A 187 15.23 1.83 0.39
CA GLY A 187 14.03 1.00 0.56
C GLY A 187 14.33 -0.49 0.73
N LEU A 188 15.27 -1.03 -0.04
CA LEU A 188 15.75 -2.41 0.11
C LEU A 188 16.46 -2.64 1.45
N TYR A 189 17.23 -1.65 1.91
CA TYR A 189 17.88 -1.67 3.22
C TYR A 189 16.85 -1.71 4.36
N VAL A 190 15.75 -0.95 4.23
CA VAL A 190 14.61 -1.03 5.16
C VAL A 190 14.00 -2.44 5.14
N ALA A 191 13.75 -3.00 3.96
CA ALA A 191 13.21 -4.36 3.83
C ALA A 191 14.13 -5.41 4.50
N TYR A 192 15.45 -5.24 4.38
CA TYR A 192 16.43 -6.09 5.05
C TYR A 192 16.37 -5.95 6.58
N LEU A 193 16.48 -4.72 7.11
CA LEU A 193 16.45 -4.46 8.55
C LEU A 193 15.12 -4.84 9.23
N SER A 194 14.02 -4.85 8.47
CA SER A 194 12.71 -5.28 8.99
C SER A 194 12.68 -6.76 9.42
N GLN A 195 13.60 -7.57 8.85
CA GLN A 195 13.64 -9.04 8.95
C GLN A 195 12.29 -9.71 8.64
N SER A 196 11.45 -9.02 7.84
CA SER A 196 10.11 -9.46 7.51
C SER A 196 10.09 -10.22 6.20
N ARG A 197 9.92 -11.54 6.29
CA ARG A 197 9.76 -12.44 5.15
C ARG A 197 8.63 -11.99 4.20
N GLY A 198 7.57 -11.39 4.74
CA GLY A 198 6.44 -10.89 3.96
C GLY A 198 6.82 -9.79 2.96
N VAL A 199 7.72 -8.87 3.35
CA VAL A 199 8.22 -7.81 2.46
C VAL A 199 9.18 -8.39 1.42
N TRP A 200 9.91 -9.45 1.74
CA TRP A 200 10.80 -10.08 0.76
C TRP A 200 10.03 -10.75 -0.38
N LEU A 201 8.77 -11.16 -0.14
CA LEU A 201 7.90 -11.71 -1.17
C LEU A 201 7.45 -10.67 -2.21
N THR A 202 7.46 -9.37 -1.89
CA THR A 202 7.06 -8.31 -2.84
C THR A 202 8.19 -7.94 -3.81
N ILE A 203 9.45 -8.14 -3.41
CA ILE A 203 10.62 -7.80 -4.23
C ILE A 203 10.60 -8.49 -5.61
N PRO A 204 10.42 -9.82 -5.73
CA PRO A 204 10.33 -10.48 -7.05
C PRO A 204 9.19 -9.94 -7.90
N VAL A 205 8.05 -9.62 -7.29
CA VAL A 205 6.88 -9.06 -7.99
C VAL A 205 7.23 -7.68 -8.58
N PHE A 206 7.93 -6.84 -7.83
CA PHE A 206 8.39 -5.53 -8.32
C PHE A 206 9.47 -5.63 -9.40
N ILE A 207 10.36 -6.63 -9.33
CA ILE A 207 11.34 -6.90 -10.38
C ILE A 207 10.64 -7.31 -11.68
N ILE A 208 9.66 -8.22 -11.61
CA ILE A 208 8.86 -8.63 -12.78
C ILE A 208 8.12 -7.43 -13.36
N LEU A 209 7.49 -6.61 -12.52
CA LEU A 209 6.81 -5.39 -12.96
C LEU A 209 7.78 -4.42 -13.66
N ALA A 210 8.96 -4.16 -13.06
CA ALA A 210 9.99 -3.32 -13.67
C ALA A 210 10.44 -3.87 -15.04
N PHE A 211 10.57 -5.19 -15.16
CA PHE A 211 10.91 -5.85 -16.42
C PHE A 211 9.85 -5.61 -17.52
N LEU A 212 8.57 -5.68 -17.15
CA LEU A 212 7.43 -5.49 -18.06
C LEU A 212 7.31 -4.06 -18.57
N ILE A 213 7.57 -3.04 -17.73
CA ILE A 213 7.41 -1.62 -18.11
C ILE A 213 8.62 -1.05 -18.85
N THR A 214 9.82 -1.63 -18.70
CA THR A 214 11.08 -1.13 -19.26
C THR A 214 11.30 -1.58 -20.71
N LYS A 215 10.38 -1.30 -21.64
CA LYS A 215 10.42 -1.83 -23.02
C LYS A 215 11.69 -1.47 -23.83
N ASN A 216 12.28 -0.31 -23.59
CA ASN A 216 13.41 0.21 -24.39
C ASN A 216 14.79 -0.18 -23.84
N ILE A 217 14.85 -0.93 -22.75
CA ILE A 217 16.11 -1.43 -22.17
C ILE A 217 16.37 -2.81 -22.79
N PRO A 218 17.57 -3.07 -23.34
CA PRO A 218 17.87 -4.39 -23.91
C PRO A 218 17.73 -5.48 -22.86
N THR A 219 17.19 -6.64 -23.26
CA THR A 219 16.93 -7.76 -22.35
C THR A 219 18.19 -8.22 -21.63
N SER A 220 19.36 -8.12 -22.24
CA SER A 220 20.65 -8.42 -21.60
C SER A 220 20.90 -7.60 -20.34
N TYR A 221 20.70 -6.27 -20.37
CA TYR A 221 20.84 -5.41 -19.19
C TYR A 221 19.81 -5.74 -18.11
N LYS A 222 18.56 -6.04 -18.52
CA LYS A 222 17.53 -6.45 -17.57
C LYS A 222 17.90 -7.76 -16.86
N LEU A 223 18.39 -8.74 -17.62
CA LEU A 223 18.88 -10.01 -17.10
C LEU A 223 20.10 -9.80 -16.19
N SER A 224 21.01 -8.90 -16.52
CA SER A 224 22.14 -8.56 -15.64
C SER A 224 21.68 -8.00 -14.29
N VAL A 225 20.63 -7.18 -14.27
CA VAL A 225 20.04 -6.68 -13.01
C VAL A 225 19.42 -7.83 -12.21
N ILE A 226 18.68 -8.74 -12.87
CA ILE A 226 18.13 -9.93 -12.20
C ILE A 226 19.25 -10.80 -11.61
N VAL A 227 20.27 -11.11 -12.41
CA VAL A 227 21.44 -11.89 -11.97
C VAL A 227 22.15 -11.20 -10.82
N PHE A 228 22.34 -9.88 -10.88
CA PHE A 228 22.91 -9.11 -9.77
C PHE A 228 22.09 -9.26 -8.49
N PHE A 229 20.76 -9.11 -8.55
CA PHE A 229 19.90 -9.30 -7.39
C PHE A 229 19.88 -10.74 -6.89
N VAL A 230 19.93 -11.74 -7.78
CA VAL A 230 20.02 -13.16 -7.40
C VAL A 230 21.34 -13.43 -6.68
N ILE A 231 22.46 -12.92 -7.19
CA ILE A 231 23.78 -13.04 -6.53
C ILE A 231 23.77 -12.30 -5.19
N LEU A 232 23.19 -11.11 -5.12
CA LEU A 232 23.09 -10.33 -3.90
C LEU A 232 22.25 -11.06 -2.84
N ILE A 233 21.06 -11.54 -3.21
CA ILE A 233 20.19 -12.32 -2.32
C ILE A 233 20.88 -13.62 -1.90
N GLY A 234 21.54 -14.32 -2.82
CA GLY A 234 22.32 -15.52 -2.52
C GLY A 234 23.46 -15.25 -1.55
N GLY A 235 24.21 -14.15 -1.75
CA GLY A 235 25.27 -13.71 -0.85
C GLY A 235 24.74 -13.31 0.52
N VAL A 236 23.67 -12.52 0.59
CA VAL A 236 23.02 -12.15 1.86
C VAL A 236 22.43 -13.38 2.56
N SER A 237 21.92 -14.36 1.83
CA SER A 237 21.39 -15.61 2.42
C SER A 237 22.52 -16.51 2.94
N HIS A 238 23.65 -16.56 2.22
CA HIS A 238 24.79 -17.41 2.58
C HIS A 238 25.68 -16.80 3.67
N TYR A 239 25.84 -15.48 3.72
CA TYR A 239 26.70 -14.80 4.68
C TYR A 239 25.95 -13.99 5.73
N GLY A 240 24.71 -13.59 5.47
CA GLY A 240 23.90 -12.80 6.40
C GLY A 240 23.26 -13.67 7.48
N GLN A 241 23.69 -13.44 8.72
CA GLN A 241 23.18 -14.12 9.91
C GLN A 241 21.65 -13.99 10.05
N ILE A 242 21.12 -12.79 9.76
CA ILE A 242 19.67 -12.51 9.81
C ILE A 242 18.88 -13.47 8.94
N VAL A 243 19.28 -13.70 7.68
CA VAL A 243 18.50 -14.57 6.79
C VAL A 243 18.55 -16.01 7.26
N LYS A 244 19.73 -16.51 7.67
CA LYS A 244 19.88 -17.88 8.19
C LYS A 244 19.00 -18.13 9.41
N GLU A 245 19.02 -17.22 10.38
CA GLU A 245 18.18 -17.32 11.58
C GLU A 245 16.69 -17.34 11.23
N ARG A 246 16.25 -16.49 10.29
CA ARG A 246 14.83 -16.42 9.89
C ARG A 246 14.37 -17.66 9.12
N VAL A 247 15.25 -18.32 8.36
CA VAL A 247 14.97 -19.61 7.71
C VAL A 247 14.92 -20.73 8.77
N SER A 248 15.92 -20.81 9.64
CA SER A 248 16.00 -21.81 10.71
C SER A 248 14.79 -21.76 11.65
N VAL A 249 14.36 -20.55 12.07
CA VAL A 249 13.14 -20.36 12.87
C VAL A 249 11.89 -20.82 12.11
N ALA A 250 11.82 -20.61 10.80
CA ALA A 250 10.69 -21.07 9.99
C ALA A 250 10.56 -22.60 9.98
N GLU A 251 11.68 -23.29 9.78
CA GLU A 251 11.76 -24.74 9.73
C GLU A 251 11.43 -25.35 11.09
N SER A 252 11.97 -24.77 12.16
CA SER A 252 11.67 -25.17 13.54
C SER A 252 10.19 -24.98 13.88
N ASP A 253 9.62 -23.81 13.60
CA ASP A 253 8.19 -23.52 13.81
C ASP A 253 7.30 -24.53 13.08
N MET A 254 7.63 -24.88 11.83
CA MET A 254 6.85 -25.80 11.01
C MET A 254 6.95 -27.25 11.53
N THR A 255 8.13 -27.64 12.01
CA THR A 255 8.37 -28.96 12.60
C THR A 255 7.59 -29.12 13.91
N GLN A 256 7.68 -28.13 14.80
CA GLN A 256 6.94 -28.10 16.07
C GLN A 256 5.42 -28.12 15.87
N TYR A 257 4.92 -27.36 14.90
CA TYR A 257 3.50 -27.32 14.57
C TYR A 257 3.00 -28.66 14.03
N SER A 258 3.73 -29.25 13.08
CA SER A 258 3.34 -30.52 12.44
C SER A 258 3.48 -31.72 13.37
N GLY A 259 4.46 -31.69 14.27
CA GLY A 259 4.66 -32.70 15.32
C GLY A 259 3.69 -32.57 16.49
N GLY A 260 2.93 -31.48 16.59
CA GLY A 260 2.01 -31.22 17.70
C GLY A 260 2.71 -30.89 19.04
N GLU A 261 4.04 -30.77 19.04
CA GLU A 261 4.84 -30.48 20.24
C GLU A 261 4.58 -29.06 20.75
N ASN A 262 4.46 -28.10 19.82
CA ASN A 262 4.11 -26.72 20.14
C ASN A 262 3.41 -26.08 18.93
N VAL A 263 2.10 -25.86 19.06
CA VAL A 263 1.28 -25.24 18.02
C VAL A 263 1.21 -23.71 18.14
N ASP A 264 1.72 -23.15 19.23
CA ASP A 264 1.68 -21.72 19.55
C ASP A 264 2.99 -21.00 19.20
N THR A 265 3.66 -21.47 18.13
CA THR A 265 4.78 -20.75 17.50
C THR A 265 4.28 -19.58 16.63
N SER A 266 5.18 -18.72 16.15
CA SER A 266 4.77 -17.56 15.33
C SER A 266 4.04 -17.98 14.04
N LEU A 267 4.51 -19.03 13.36
CA LEU A 267 3.79 -19.60 12.22
C LEU A 267 2.56 -20.41 12.68
N GLY A 268 2.67 -21.17 13.76
CA GLY A 268 1.58 -22.00 14.27
C GLY A 268 0.34 -21.19 14.62
N ILE A 269 0.50 -20.08 15.32
CA ILE A 269 -0.60 -19.15 15.64
C ILE A 269 -1.26 -18.60 14.37
N ARG A 270 -0.49 -18.25 13.33
CA ARG A 270 -1.06 -17.77 12.05
C ARG A 270 -1.92 -18.86 11.40
N LEU A 271 -1.44 -20.09 11.35
CA LEU A 271 -2.20 -21.22 10.78
C LEU A 271 -3.49 -21.49 11.57
N GLN A 272 -3.42 -21.42 12.90
CA GLN A 272 -4.61 -21.53 13.76
C GLN A 272 -5.60 -20.39 13.49
N LEU A 273 -5.13 -19.15 13.41
CA LEU A 273 -5.97 -17.99 13.10
C LEU A 273 -6.59 -18.05 11.71
N TRP A 274 -5.87 -18.59 10.72
CA TRP A 274 -6.39 -18.80 9.37
C TRP A 274 -7.50 -19.83 9.38
N ARG A 275 -7.29 -20.97 10.05
CA ARG A 275 -8.31 -21.99 10.27
C ARG A 275 -9.53 -21.40 11.00
N GLY A 276 -9.31 -20.68 12.09
CA GLY A 276 -10.38 -20.05 12.86
C GLY A 276 -11.17 -19.04 12.03
N SER A 277 -10.50 -18.15 11.31
CA SER A 277 -11.15 -17.17 10.44
C SER A 277 -11.96 -17.83 9.32
N TRP A 278 -11.46 -18.94 8.76
CA TRP A 278 -12.20 -19.73 7.78
C TRP A 278 -13.47 -20.35 8.39
N VAL A 279 -13.38 -20.94 9.58
CA VAL A 279 -14.54 -21.47 10.29
C VAL A 279 -15.58 -20.37 10.53
N LEU A 280 -15.17 -19.21 11.07
CA LEU A 280 -16.07 -18.07 11.30
C LEU A 280 -16.74 -17.59 10.01
N PHE A 281 -16.01 -17.56 8.90
CA PHE A 281 -16.59 -17.22 7.60
C PHE A 281 -17.62 -18.27 7.17
N THR A 282 -17.35 -19.56 7.30
CA THR A 282 -18.31 -20.61 6.92
C THR A 282 -19.57 -20.61 7.80
N GLU A 283 -19.45 -20.22 9.07
CA GLU A 283 -20.57 -20.09 10.00
C GLU A 283 -21.38 -18.80 9.75
N HIS A 284 -20.73 -17.72 9.32
CA HIS A 284 -21.34 -16.41 9.07
C HIS A 284 -21.00 -15.84 7.68
N PRO A 285 -21.37 -16.52 6.58
CA PRO A 285 -20.81 -16.23 5.25
C PRO A 285 -21.25 -14.90 4.67
N VAL A 286 -22.45 -14.41 4.97
CA VAL A 286 -22.99 -13.20 4.34
C VAL A 286 -22.45 -11.94 5.03
N PHE A 287 -22.68 -11.81 6.33
CA PHE A 287 -22.39 -10.58 7.09
C PHE A 287 -21.17 -10.68 8.00
N GLY A 288 -20.61 -11.87 8.21
CA GLY A 288 -19.52 -12.10 9.17
C GLY A 288 -19.93 -11.88 10.63
N VAL A 289 -18.97 -12.05 11.53
CA VAL A 289 -19.16 -11.91 12.99
C VAL A 289 -19.16 -10.46 13.47
N GLY A 290 -18.92 -9.50 12.57
CA GLY A 290 -18.81 -8.08 12.86
C GLY A 290 -17.40 -7.64 13.25
N VAL A 291 -17.16 -6.33 13.07
CA VAL A 291 -15.86 -5.69 13.32
C VAL A 291 -15.37 -5.90 14.75
N GLU A 292 -16.29 -5.74 15.72
CA GLU A 292 -16.05 -5.84 17.16
C GLU A 292 -16.29 -7.26 17.71
N GLY A 293 -17.01 -8.10 16.96
CA GLY A 293 -17.33 -9.46 17.38
C GLY A 293 -16.20 -10.45 17.17
N PHE A 294 -15.18 -10.09 16.39
CA PHE A 294 -14.07 -10.99 16.04
C PHE A 294 -13.30 -11.56 17.25
N PRO A 295 -12.86 -10.77 18.25
CA PRO A 295 -12.16 -11.32 19.41
C PRO A 295 -13.01 -12.35 20.17
N LYS A 296 -14.28 -12.01 20.46
CA LYS A 296 -15.22 -12.91 21.13
C LYS A 296 -15.51 -14.18 20.32
N ALA A 297 -15.54 -14.06 18.98
CA ALA A 297 -15.73 -15.21 18.11
C ALA A 297 -14.50 -16.14 18.13
N LEU A 298 -13.28 -15.62 18.26
CA LEU A 298 -12.08 -16.42 18.47
C LEU A 298 -12.09 -17.12 19.85
N GLU A 299 -12.54 -16.44 20.90
CA GLU A 299 -12.71 -17.06 22.23
C GLU A 299 -13.67 -18.26 22.14
N GLY A 300 -14.82 -18.11 21.47
CA GLY A 300 -15.75 -19.21 21.24
C GLY A 300 -15.19 -20.34 20.38
N LEU A 301 -14.18 -20.09 19.53
CA LEU A 301 -13.45 -21.16 18.83
C LEU A 301 -12.47 -21.89 19.76
N ALA A 302 -11.84 -21.17 20.69
CA ALA A 302 -10.96 -21.77 21.68
C ALA A 302 -11.74 -22.66 22.66
N GLU A 303 -12.93 -22.22 23.11
CA GLU A 303 -13.83 -23.03 23.93
C GLU A 303 -14.25 -24.33 23.22
N ARG A 304 -14.36 -24.30 21.89
CA ARG A 304 -14.64 -25.46 21.03
C ARG A 304 -13.40 -26.29 20.68
N ASN A 305 -12.21 -25.96 21.22
CA ASN A 305 -10.93 -26.59 20.91
C ASN A 305 -10.57 -26.57 19.41
N ILE A 306 -11.05 -25.58 18.65
CA ILE A 306 -10.72 -25.42 17.22
C ILE A 306 -9.36 -24.72 17.05
N ILE A 307 -9.07 -23.79 17.97
CA ILE A 307 -7.79 -23.09 18.12
C ILE A 307 -7.39 -23.09 19.60
N THR A 308 -6.14 -22.77 19.92
CA THR A 308 -5.70 -22.62 21.31
C THR A 308 -6.23 -21.32 21.94
N PRO A 309 -6.32 -21.26 23.28
CA PRO A 309 -6.58 -20.02 23.99
C PRO A 309 -5.56 -18.92 23.68
N VAL A 310 -4.29 -19.31 23.44
CA VAL A 310 -3.22 -18.36 23.06
C VAL A 310 -3.54 -17.72 21.71
N ALA A 311 -3.88 -18.51 20.69
CA ALA A 311 -4.24 -17.98 19.39
C ALA A 311 -5.48 -17.07 19.45
N ALA A 312 -6.45 -17.36 20.33
CA ALA A 312 -7.64 -16.53 20.50
C ALA A 312 -7.37 -15.12 21.06
N THR A 313 -6.21 -14.87 21.68
CA THR A 313 -5.82 -13.54 22.18
C THR A 313 -5.43 -12.54 21.08
N TYR A 314 -5.25 -13.00 19.84
CA TYR A 314 -4.74 -12.16 18.75
C TYR A 314 -5.84 -11.26 18.16
N PRO A 315 -5.52 -9.99 17.85
CA PRO A 315 -6.51 -9.02 17.38
C PRO A 315 -6.92 -9.24 15.91
N HIS A 316 -6.15 -10.01 15.14
CA HIS A 316 -6.39 -10.23 13.72
C HIS A 316 -5.70 -11.48 13.19
N SER A 317 -6.13 -11.96 12.02
CA SER A 317 -5.71 -13.23 11.45
C SER A 317 -4.33 -13.24 10.78
N HIS A 318 -3.67 -12.09 10.66
CA HIS A 318 -2.46 -11.91 9.84
C HIS A 318 -2.65 -12.37 8.38
N ASN A 319 -3.88 -12.27 7.88
CA ASN A 319 -4.22 -12.44 6.47
C ASN A 319 -5.48 -11.60 6.21
N GLU A 320 -5.32 -10.53 5.45
CA GLU A 320 -6.36 -9.53 5.22
C GLU A 320 -7.63 -10.11 4.60
N VAL A 321 -7.49 -11.09 3.69
CA VAL A 321 -8.63 -11.76 3.04
C VAL A 321 -9.45 -12.51 4.08
N LEU A 322 -8.82 -13.38 4.87
CA LEU A 322 -9.50 -14.14 5.92
C LEU A 322 -10.05 -13.25 7.03
N PHE A 323 -9.35 -12.16 7.34
CA PHE A 323 -9.80 -11.18 8.33
C PHE A 323 -11.07 -10.47 7.88
N MET A 324 -11.12 -10.02 6.62
CA MET A 324 -12.30 -9.36 6.06
C MET A 324 -13.48 -10.32 5.89
N MET A 325 -13.21 -11.55 5.46
CA MET A 325 -14.22 -12.60 5.31
C MET A 325 -14.86 -12.99 6.65
N SER A 326 -14.05 -13.24 7.68
CA SER A 326 -14.58 -13.59 9.00
C SER A 326 -15.41 -12.45 9.62
N ARG A 327 -14.96 -11.20 9.49
CA ARG A 327 -15.61 -10.04 10.11
C ARG A 327 -16.83 -9.54 9.37
N LEU A 328 -16.79 -9.51 8.05
CA LEU A 328 -17.79 -8.84 7.22
C LEU A 328 -18.36 -9.75 6.12
N GLY A 329 -18.05 -11.05 6.15
CA GLY A 329 -18.56 -12.04 5.20
C GLY A 329 -18.18 -11.75 3.75
N LEU A 330 -19.10 -12.10 2.84
CA LEU A 330 -18.97 -11.82 1.40
C LEU A 330 -18.87 -10.33 1.11
N PHE A 331 -19.54 -9.46 1.89
CA PHE A 331 -19.39 -8.02 1.73
C PHE A 331 -17.95 -7.57 2.02
N GLY A 332 -17.33 -8.12 3.06
CA GLY A 332 -15.91 -7.90 3.37
C GLY A 332 -14.99 -8.35 2.26
N LEU A 333 -15.20 -9.56 1.74
CA LEU A 333 -14.42 -10.11 0.63
C LEU A 333 -14.51 -9.22 -0.61
N PHE A 334 -15.72 -8.92 -1.08
CA PHE A 334 -15.89 -8.11 -2.29
C PHE A 334 -15.42 -6.67 -2.10
N ALA A 335 -15.54 -6.09 -0.89
CA ALA A 335 -14.96 -4.80 -0.59
C ALA A 335 -13.43 -4.81 -0.74
N LEU A 336 -12.75 -5.83 -0.19
CA LEU A 336 -11.30 -5.96 -0.31
C LEU A 336 -10.85 -6.20 -1.76
N LEU A 337 -11.53 -7.10 -2.48
CA LEU A 337 -11.22 -7.36 -3.89
C LEU A 337 -11.46 -6.10 -4.74
N ALA A 338 -12.49 -5.31 -4.45
CA ALA A 338 -12.73 -4.04 -5.13
C ALA A 338 -11.58 -3.05 -4.86
N LEU A 339 -11.12 -2.94 -3.61
CA LEU A 339 -9.96 -2.12 -3.27
C LEU A 339 -8.72 -2.55 -4.04
N TYR A 340 -8.42 -3.84 -4.12
CA TYR A 340 -7.22 -4.32 -4.82
C TYR A 340 -7.31 -4.15 -6.34
N PHE A 341 -8.41 -4.61 -6.96
CA PHE A 341 -8.44 -4.82 -8.40
C PHE A 341 -9.03 -3.67 -9.19
N VAL A 342 -9.95 -2.86 -8.63
CA VAL A 342 -10.52 -1.73 -9.37
C VAL A 342 -9.46 -0.66 -9.66
N PRO A 343 -8.66 -0.17 -8.69
CA PRO A 343 -7.58 0.77 -8.98
C PRO A 343 -6.51 0.14 -9.88
N ALA A 344 -6.12 -1.12 -9.62
CA ALA A 344 -5.15 -1.83 -10.45
C ALA A 344 -5.57 -1.87 -11.91
N TYR A 345 -6.86 -2.11 -12.19
CA TYR A 345 -7.40 -2.11 -13.55
C TYR A 345 -7.20 -0.77 -14.27
N TYR A 346 -7.42 0.37 -13.60
CA TYR A 346 -7.17 1.68 -14.20
C TYR A 346 -5.70 1.88 -14.57
N PHE A 347 -4.76 1.41 -13.75
CA PHE A 347 -3.34 1.51 -14.06
C PHE A 347 -2.88 0.50 -15.11
N LEU A 348 -3.39 -0.73 -15.07
CA LEU A 348 -3.04 -1.79 -16.04
C LEU A 348 -3.41 -1.41 -17.48
N ARG A 349 -4.47 -0.63 -17.68
CA ARG A 349 -4.82 -0.07 -19.01
C ARG A 349 -3.69 0.77 -19.61
N ASP A 350 -2.84 1.36 -18.78
CA ASP A 350 -1.77 2.29 -19.19
C ASP A 350 -0.36 1.71 -19.05
N ILE A 351 -0.22 0.49 -18.54
CA ILE A 351 1.08 -0.17 -18.33
C ILE A 351 1.84 -0.45 -19.65
N GLN A 352 1.14 -0.43 -20.78
CA GLN A 352 1.72 -0.65 -22.10
C GLN A 352 1.77 0.61 -22.97
N ASN A 353 1.46 1.79 -22.41
CA ASN A 353 1.41 3.04 -23.14
C ASN A 353 2.74 3.34 -23.88
N ARG A 354 2.63 3.99 -25.05
CA ARG A 354 3.79 4.40 -25.86
C ARG A 354 4.59 5.49 -25.15
N ASP A 355 3.88 6.44 -24.53
CA ASP A 355 4.51 7.48 -23.72
C ASP A 355 5.09 6.86 -22.44
N HIS A 356 6.36 7.18 -22.18
CA HIS A 356 7.08 6.60 -21.05
C HIS A 356 6.62 7.20 -19.71
N GLU A 357 6.30 8.49 -19.64
CA GLU A 357 5.82 9.10 -18.39
C GLU A 357 4.53 8.41 -17.92
N ILE A 358 3.56 8.24 -18.82
CA ILE A 358 2.31 7.51 -18.53
C ILE A 358 2.60 6.07 -18.11
N ARG A 359 3.44 5.36 -18.87
CA ARG A 359 3.73 3.94 -18.62
C ARG A 359 4.38 3.70 -17.25
N TYR A 360 5.39 4.50 -16.89
CA TYR A 360 6.07 4.35 -15.59
C TYR A 360 5.17 4.80 -14.43
N THR A 361 4.35 5.84 -14.59
CA THR A 361 3.37 6.23 -13.57
C THR A 361 2.27 5.17 -13.38
N ALA A 362 1.81 4.53 -14.46
CA ALA A 362 0.96 3.35 -14.37
C ALA A 362 1.65 2.22 -13.61
N GLY A 363 2.93 1.98 -13.89
CA GLY A 363 3.77 1.05 -13.14
C GLY A 363 3.81 1.35 -11.63
N MET A 364 3.88 2.61 -11.21
CA MET A 364 3.81 2.99 -9.78
C MET A 364 2.46 2.60 -9.16
N GLY A 365 1.36 2.89 -9.85
CA GLY A 365 0.02 2.52 -9.38
C GLY A 365 -0.21 1.01 -9.30
N VAL A 366 0.29 0.25 -10.28
CA VAL A 366 0.26 -1.22 -10.25
C VAL A 366 1.13 -1.77 -9.11
N ALA A 367 2.33 -1.22 -8.90
CA ALA A 367 3.20 -1.61 -7.80
C ALA A 367 2.53 -1.41 -6.44
N LEU A 368 1.87 -0.27 -6.24
CA LEU A 368 1.09 0.00 -5.02
C LEU A 368 0.02 -1.08 -4.79
N CYS A 369 -0.79 -1.39 -5.82
CA CYS A 369 -1.86 -2.38 -5.68
C CYS A 369 -1.32 -3.79 -5.42
N LEU A 370 -0.27 -4.20 -6.16
CA LEU A 370 0.35 -5.51 -5.97
C LEU A 370 1.05 -5.65 -4.62
N GLY A 371 1.73 -4.61 -4.14
CA GLY A 371 2.34 -4.59 -2.81
C GLY A 371 1.31 -4.81 -1.71
N PHE A 372 0.16 -4.13 -1.80
CA PHE A 372 -0.96 -4.32 -0.87
C PHE A 372 -1.57 -5.72 -0.95
N VAL A 373 -1.76 -6.27 -2.16
CA VAL A 373 -2.27 -7.65 -2.33
C VAL A 373 -1.32 -8.66 -1.69
N VAL A 374 -0.04 -8.61 -2.04
CA VAL A 374 0.95 -9.60 -1.57
C VAL A 374 1.16 -9.49 -0.07
N LEU A 375 1.25 -8.26 0.45
CA LEU A 375 1.37 -8.05 1.89
C LEU A 375 0.09 -8.47 2.63
N GLY A 376 -1.09 -8.24 2.05
CA GLY A 376 -2.38 -8.67 2.58
C GLY A 376 -2.52 -10.19 2.73
N LEU A 377 -1.72 -10.99 2.02
CA LEU A 377 -1.70 -12.45 2.22
C LEU A 377 -1.01 -12.88 3.52
N VAL A 378 -0.18 -12.01 4.10
CA VAL A 378 0.69 -12.32 5.25
C VAL A 378 0.54 -11.37 6.43
N ASP A 379 -0.23 -10.29 6.27
CA ASP A 379 -0.67 -9.39 7.34
C ASP A 379 -1.98 -8.66 6.98
N VAL A 380 -2.49 -7.82 7.89
CA VAL A 380 -3.69 -6.99 7.67
C VAL A 380 -3.30 -5.52 7.49
N VAL A 381 -3.26 -5.07 6.25
CA VAL A 381 -2.71 -3.76 5.85
C VAL A 381 -3.68 -2.62 6.18
N PHE A 382 -4.95 -2.77 5.78
CA PHE A 382 -6.07 -1.88 6.09
C PHE A 382 -6.60 -2.04 7.52
N LEU A 383 -5.75 -2.41 8.47
CA LEU A 383 -6.05 -2.21 9.90
C LEU A 383 -5.45 -0.90 10.42
N TRP A 384 -4.42 -0.38 9.74
CA TRP A 384 -3.57 0.67 10.27
C TRP A 384 -3.90 2.03 9.67
N TRP A 385 -4.25 2.98 10.54
CA TRP A 385 -4.84 4.27 10.21
C TRP A 385 -4.03 5.17 9.27
N GLU A 386 -2.70 5.03 9.20
CA GLU A 386 -1.80 5.83 8.35
C GLU A 386 -1.81 5.33 6.90
N ILE A 387 -2.17 4.07 6.70
CA ILE A 387 -2.10 3.40 5.39
C ILE A 387 -3.28 3.77 4.50
N TYR A 388 -4.43 4.05 5.11
CA TYR A 388 -5.62 4.52 4.42
C TYR A 388 -5.37 5.82 3.63
N PRO A 389 -4.88 6.93 4.25
CA PRO A 389 -4.42 8.10 3.53
C PRO A 389 -3.41 7.82 2.43
N TYR A 390 -2.44 6.94 2.70
CA TYR A 390 -1.34 6.66 1.78
C TYR A 390 -1.85 6.02 0.49
N TYR A 391 -2.73 5.03 0.64
CA TYR A 391 -3.38 4.33 -0.47
C TYR A 391 -4.22 5.29 -1.32
N VAL A 392 -5.11 6.06 -0.67
CA VAL A 392 -6.01 7.02 -1.31
C VAL A 392 -5.23 8.10 -2.08
N LEU A 393 -4.26 8.74 -1.41
CA LEU A 393 -3.51 9.83 -2.01
C LEU A 393 -2.63 9.35 -3.17
N SER A 394 -1.99 8.19 -3.03
CA SER A 394 -1.13 7.64 -4.09
C SER A 394 -1.93 7.30 -5.34
N ILE A 395 -3.10 6.66 -5.20
CA ILE A 395 -3.98 6.35 -6.33
C ILE A 395 -4.46 7.63 -7.01
N ALA A 396 -4.97 8.59 -6.23
CA ALA A 396 -5.40 9.89 -6.73
C ALA A 396 -4.29 10.62 -7.48
N PHE A 397 -3.06 10.61 -6.94
CA PHE A 397 -1.91 11.28 -7.51
C PHE A 397 -1.47 10.66 -8.84
N PHE A 398 -1.28 9.34 -8.89
CA PHE A 398 -0.84 8.67 -10.12
C PHE A 398 -1.90 8.72 -11.23
N LEU A 399 -3.18 8.54 -10.90
CA LEU A 399 -4.25 8.67 -11.90
C LEU A 399 -4.35 10.10 -12.43
N THR A 400 -4.31 11.11 -11.55
CA THR A 400 -4.33 12.52 -11.98
C THR A 400 -3.17 12.83 -12.91
N TYR A 401 -1.98 12.31 -12.62
CA TYR A 401 -0.81 12.50 -13.46
C TYR A 401 -1.04 11.91 -14.86
N ILE A 402 -1.47 10.64 -14.93
CA ILE A 402 -1.75 9.96 -16.20
C ILE A 402 -2.82 10.71 -17.01
N MET A 403 -3.91 11.15 -16.37
CA MET A 403 -4.98 11.91 -17.01
C MET A 403 -4.44 13.20 -17.65
N LYS A 404 -3.63 13.96 -16.92
CA LYS A 404 -3.06 15.22 -17.40
C LYS A 404 -2.03 14.99 -18.50
N SER A 405 -1.16 13.97 -18.38
CA SER A 405 -0.21 13.61 -19.44
C SER A 405 -0.93 13.22 -20.73
N LYS A 406 -1.98 12.40 -20.66
CA LYS A 406 -2.81 12.04 -21.83
C LYS A 406 -3.45 13.25 -22.50
N LYS A 407 -3.91 14.22 -21.71
CA LYS A 407 -4.51 15.45 -22.23
C LYS A 407 -3.47 16.30 -22.97
N LEU A 408 -2.30 16.50 -22.37
CA LEU A 408 -1.21 17.25 -23.01
C LEU A 408 -0.76 16.63 -24.34
N LEU A 409 -0.66 15.30 -24.41
CA LEU A 409 -0.32 14.59 -25.65
C LEU A 409 -1.40 14.71 -26.75
N LYS A 410 -2.67 14.96 -26.38
CA LYS A 410 -3.74 15.21 -27.35
C LYS A 410 -3.75 16.65 -27.84
N GLU A 411 -3.39 17.60 -26.98
CA GLU A 411 -3.34 19.03 -27.31
C GLU A 411 -2.09 19.42 -28.10
N ASP A 412 -0.97 18.73 -27.86
CA ASP A 412 0.30 18.94 -28.55
C ASP A 412 0.89 17.58 -28.98
N PRO A 413 0.32 16.96 -30.05
CA PRO A 413 0.83 15.68 -30.53
C PRO A 413 2.27 15.86 -31.02
N PRO A 414 3.20 14.94 -30.68
CA PRO A 414 4.60 15.08 -31.09
C PRO A 414 4.67 15.22 -32.62
N LEU A 415 5.27 16.33 -33.08
CA LEU A 415 5.51 16.63 -34.49
C LEU A 415 6.35 15.50 -35.11
N HIS A 416 5.67 14.58 -35.80
CA HIS A 416 6.19 13.46 -36.59
C HIS A 416 7.09 12.45 -35.85
N SER A 417 6.55 11.24 -35.68
CA SER A 417 7.31 10.00 -35.47
C SER A 417 8.01 9.54 -36.73
#